data_AF-S2IU45-F1
#
_entry.id   AF-S2IU45-F1
#
_cell.length_a   1.000
_cell.length_b   1.000
_cell.length_c   1.000
_cell.angle_alpha   90.00
_cell.angle_beta   90.00
_cell.angle_gamma   90.00
#
_symmetry.space_group_name_H-M   'P 1'
#
loop_
_entity.id
_entity.type
_entity.pdbx_description
1 polymer ?
#
loop_
_entity_poly.entity_id
_entity_poly.type
_entity_poly.pdbx_seq_one_letter_code
_entity_poly.pdbx_strand_id
1 'polypeptide(L)'
;MLITSSHTIDLSPSIRKKGFRQRQVSNSNTHFKQALYRNSRVHRITLGSQLRESKIRANAWNSVDLKLVTELGLPVQIPNSDEFPVTCQLLQLRHGQYYAFSQTISIECRLSAEEETDSWCQQTSASLPVVNDTDDFLSFQSSNNSLVRLQYKISGTCDQEFFIQFEPNQPERDRLYSKDKSPLSLCLGPFQLRCQESDDLHVQPLIMWDDNPKSAVNMYRALPLPREGHYILFQELWDNGTPGKLWDSALVMNHVFNTLAEVDKHYLCGRRIMDLSAGIGAIGLTIAQTFRVNNILNPPHIVMTDLEEALPLMKNNQQLNNIPDTEIVSIQRLEWGSSDDINRVMRGGRRPFDYILISDVLYNTKDFPALIDTFRQLVEKNRHTVIIMGYKPRGLKQSEEDLFFDECRSHLRLETLDLESFAREFFDNSPSTDKKVASLKKSKLLQLTGVCLYKITHKKNNFHMVNHLSSSKGSNTPLYKH
;
A
#
# COMPACT_ATOMS: atom_id res chain seq x y z
N MET A 1 3.10 15.55 -1.83
CA MET A 1 4.43 16.11 -1.54
C MET A 1 5.47 15.28 -2.29
N LEU A 2 5.78 15.63 -3.54
CA LEU A 2 6.88 15.06 -4.32
C LEU A 2 7.99 16.11 -4.32
N ILE A 3 9.21 15.72 -3.99
CA ILE A 3 10.38 16.59 -4.22
C ILE A 3 10.77 16.38 -5.67
N THR A 4 10.23 17.20 -6.57
CA THR A 4 10.79 17.33 -7.92
C THR A 4 12.03 18.22 -7.85
N SER A 5 13.12 17.76 -8.43
CA SER A 5 14.37 18.50 -8.56
C SER A 5 14.25 19.52 -9.70
N SER A 6 13.42 20.55 -9.55
CA SER A 6 13.50 21.82 -10.30
C SER A 6 12.24 22.66 -10.08
N HIS A 7 12.31 23.58 -9.13
CA HIS A 7 11.58 24.85 -9.25
C HIS A 7 12.49 25.96 -8.72
N THR A 8 13.26 26.56 -9.62
CA THR A 8 13.66 27.95 -9.50
C THR A 8 12.39 28.79 -9.50
N ILE A 9 12.08 29.41 -8.37
CA ILE A 9 11.04 30.42 -8.27
C ILE A 9 11.57 31.65 -9.00
N ASP A 10 11.02 31.92 -10.18
CA ASP A 10 11.25 33.17 -10.90
C ASP A 10 10.40 34.27 -10.25
N LEU A 11 11.05 35.19 -9.54
CA LEU A 11 10.40 36.34 -8.93
C LEU A 11 10.47 37.51 -9.92
N SER A 12 9.30 38.04 -10.28
CA SER A 12 9.12 39.24 -11.11
C SER A 12 10.05 40.40 -10.71
N PRO A 13 10.62 41.16 -11.67
CA PRO A 13 11.68 42.12 -11.41
C PRO A 13 11.11 43.47 -10.94
N SER A 14 10.76 43.56 -9.66
CA SER A 14 10.53 44.85 -9.03
C SER A 14 10.60 44.71 -7.52
N ILE A 15 11.81 44.93 -6.99
CA ILE A 15 12.17 45.66 -5.76
C ILE A 15 13.67 45.39 -5.53
N ARG A 16 14.52 46.20 -6.17
CA ARG A 16 15.92 46.38 -5.74
C ARG A 16 15.93 47.40 -4.62
N LYS A 17 16.79 47.16 -3.62
CA LYS A 17 17.18 48.01 -2.47
C LYS A 17 16.44 47.74 -1.16
N LYS A 18 17.00 46.84 -0.35
CA LYS A 18 17.66 47.18 0.94
C LYS A 18 18.23 45.89 1.54
N GLY A 19 19.45 45.98 2.05
CA GLY A 19 20.19 44.83 2.57
C GLY A 19 19.45 44.12 3.69
N PHE A 20 19.18 42.83 3.48
CA PHE A 20 18.80 41.89 4.53
C PHE A 20 19.83 40.76 4.53
N ARG A 21 20.45 40.55 5.69
CA ARG A 21 21.33 39.41 5.96
C ARG A 21 20.59 38.12 5.57
N GLN A 22 21.19 37.31 4.72
CA GLN A 22 20.79 35.92 4.50
C GLN A 22 20.75 35.21 5.85
N ARG A 23 19.56 34.95 6.38
CA ARG A 23 19.38 33.90 7.39
C ARG A 23 19.70 32.59 6.69
N GLN A 24 20.77 31.93 7.13
CA GLN A 24 21.03 30.54 6.79
C GLN A 24 19.76 29.72 7.09
N VAL A 25 19.23 29.08 6.06
CA VAL A 25 18.20 28.04 6.20
C VAL A 25 18.95 26.77 6.63
N SER A 26 19.22 26.65 7.92
CA SER A 26 19.98 25.53 8.49
C SER A 26 19.11 24.65 9.40
N ASN A 27 19.23 23.32 9.22
CA ASN A 27 18.84 22.19 10.09
C ASN A 27 17.43 21.57 10.01
N SER A 28 16.37 22.24 9.55
CA SER A 28 15.02 21.61 9.57
C SER A 28 14.82 20.54 8.49
N ASN A 29 15.34 20.76 7.28
CA ASN A 29 15.20 19.82 6.15
C ASN A 29 16.00 18.52 6.35
N THR A 30 17.11 18.57 7.08
CA THR A 30 17.92 17.39 7.41
C THR A 30 17.23 16.51 8.44
N HIS A 31 16.68 17.09 9.52
CA HIS A 31 15.94 16.34 10.53
C HIS A 31 14.67 15.67 9.97
N PHE A 32 13.93 16.37 9.11
CA PHE A 32 12.73 15.79 8.47
C PHE A 32 13.09 14.61 7.57
N LYS A 33 14.10 14.77 6.68
CA LYS A 33 14.57 13.66 5.84
C LYS A 33 15.09 12.48 6.67
N GLN A 34 15.83 12.74 7.74
CA GLN A 34 16.31 11.71 8.66
C GLN A 34 15.15 10.98 9.35
N ALA A 35 14.06 11.67 9.73
CA ALA A 35 12.88 11.05 10.30
C ALA A 35 12.20 10.08 9.31
N LEU A 36 12.10 10.46 8.04
CA LEU A 36 11.55 9.59 6.98
C LEU A 36 12.35 8.30 6.81
N TYR A 37 13.68 8.38 6.85
CA TYR A 37 14.54 7.19 6.82
C TYR A 37 14.45 6.36 8.10
N ARG A 38 14.46 7.01 9.27
CA ARG A 38 14.39 6.35 10.59
C ARG A 38 13.11 5.53 10.77
N ASN A 39 12.00 6.02 10.24
CA ASN A 39 10.69 5.39 10.36
C ASN A 39 10.36 4.48 9.17
N SER A 40 11.18 4.46 8.13
CA SER A 40 11.08 3.44 7.08
C SER A 40 11.49 2.08 7.65
N ARG A 41 10.66 1.07 7.41
CA ARG A 41 10.85 -0.29 7.96
C ARG A 41 10.62 -1.39 6.94
N VAL A 42 9.86 -1.10 5.89
CA VAL A 42 9.54 -2.04 4.83
C VAL A 42 10.07 -1.43 3.52
N HIS A 43 11.30 -1.78 3.16
CA HIS A 43 11.90 -1.31 1.91
C HIS A 43 11.19 -1.95 0.70
N ARG A 44 11.38 -1.38 -0.49
CA ARG A 44 10.76 -1.82 -1.75
C ARG A 44 11.86 -2.07 -2.78
N ILE A 45 11.77 -3.20 -3.46
CA ILE A 45 12.47 -3.38 -4.73
C ILE A 45 11.71 -2.57 -5.79
N THR A 46 12.44 -1.80 -6.59
CA THR A 46 11.92 -1.02 -7.73
C THR A 46 12.87 -1.09 -8.92
N LEU A 47 12.41 -0.65 -10.08
CA LEU A 47 13.24 -0.56 -11.28
C LEU A 47 14.26 0.58 -11.19
N GLY A 48 15.51 0.27 -11.52
CA GLY A 48 16.59 1.23 -11.75
C GLY A 48 16.39 2.02 -13.03
N SER A 49 15.88 1.36 -14.07
CA SER A 49 15.61 1.93 -15.39
C SER A 49 14.28 1.40 -15.95
N GLN A 50 13.62 2.19 -16.80
CA GLN A 50 12.36 1.77 -17.42
C GLN A 50 12.60 0.67 -18.44
N LEU A 51 11.79 -0.40 -18.40
CA LEU A 51 11.75 -1.43 -19.42
C LEU A 51 10.67 -1.09 -20.45
N ARG A 52 11.05 -0.93 -21.72
CA ARG A 52 10.13 -0.54 -22.80
C ARG A 52 9.61 -1.70 -23.63
N GLU A 53 10.28 -2.86 -23.60
CA GLU A 53 9.90 -4.02 -24.40
C GLU A 53 9.26 -5.10 -23.51
N SER A 54 7.98 -5.41 -23.75
CA SER A 54 7.26 -6.52 -23.12
C SER A 54 7.51 -7.87 -23.78
N LYS A 55 8.16 -7.91 -24.95
CA LYS A 55 8.38 -9.15 -25.70
C LYS A 55 9.77 -9.71 -25.44
N ILE A 56 9.83 -10.88 -24.80
CA ILE A 56 11.10 -11.54 -24.46
C ILE A 56 11.36 -12.67 -25.45
N ARG A 57 12.61 -12.78 -25.95
CA ARG A 57 13.04 -13.92 -26.75
C ARG A 57 13.32 -15.12 -25.84
N ALA A 58 12.74 -16.27 -26.18
CA ALA A 58 13.01 -17.51 -25.46
C ALA A 58 14.50 -17.88 -25.53
N ASN A 59 15.03 -18.47 -24.45
CA ASN A 59 16.40 -18.93 -24.29
C ASN A 59 17.49 -17.85 -24.47
N ALA A 60 17.13 -16.56 -24.43
CA ALA A 60 18.06 -15.44 -24.46
C ALA A 60 18.22 -14.82 -23.06
N TRP A 61 19.44 -14.39 -22.74
CA TRP A 61 19.71 -13.61 -21.53
C TRP A 61 19.24 -12.17 -21.72
N ASN A 62 18.51 -11.65 -20.74
CA ASN A 62 18.01 -10.28 -20.65
C ASN A 62 18.54 -9.67 -19.35
N SER A 63 18.72 -8.35 -19.33
CA SER A 63 19.20 -7.65 -18.13
C SER A 63 18.10 -6.78 -17.52
N VAL A 64 18.12 -6.65 -16.19
CA VAL A 64 17.27 -5.72 -15.45
C VAL A 64 18.08 -5.08 -14.33
N ASP A 65 17.96 -3.76 -14.22
CA ASP A 65 18.57 -3.01 -13.13
C ASP A 65 17.52 -2.79 -12.05
N LEU A 66 17.79 -3.26 -10.84
CA LEU A 66 16.94 -3.10 -9.67
C LEU A 66 17.56 -2.13 -8.67
N LYS A 67 16.73 -1.46 -7.89
CA LYS A 67 17.17 -0.63 -6.76
C LYS A 67 16.31 -0.84 -5.54
N LEU A 68 16.90 -0.61 -4.37
CA LEU A 68 16.23 -0.65 -3.09
C LEU A 68 15.84 0.77 -2.66
N VAL A 69 14.57 0.96 -2.32
CA VAL A 69 14.05 2.26 -1.87
C VAL A 69 13.17 2.12 -0.63
N THR A 70 12.95 3.21 0.09
CA THR A 70 11.89 3.29 1.11
C THR A 70 10.50 3.29 0.45
N GLU A 71 9.43 3.18 1.23
CA GLU A 71 8.05 3.33 0.76
C GLU A 71 7.78 4.70 0.10
N LEU A 72 8.62 5.71 0.36
CA LEU A 72 8.54 7.04 -0.25
C LEU A 72 9.38 7.18 -1.53
N GLY A 73 10.20 6.17 -1.87
CA GLY A 73 11.06 6.19 -3.06
C GLY A 73 12.43 6.78 -2.81
N LEU A 74 12.79 6.96 -1.54
CA LEU A 74 14.12 7.43 -1.18
C LEU A 74 15.12 6.27 -1.31
N PRO A 75 16.26 6.46 -1.99
CA PRO A 75 17.27 5.42 -2.14
C PRO A 75 17.76 4.90 -0.80
N VAL A 76 17.89 3.58 -0.69
CA VAL A 76 18.46 2.87 0.45
C VAL A 76 19.74 2.18 -0.01
N GLN A 77 20.80 2.26 0.79
CA GLN A 77 22.03 1.53 0.48
C GLN A 77 21.75 0.03 0.51
N ILE A 78 22.16 -0.65 -0.56
CA ILE A 78 22.16 -2.11 -0.59
C ILE A 78 23.35 -2.53 0.28
N PRO A 79 23.18 -3.48 1.23
CA PRO A 79 24.31 -4.08 1.95
C PRO A 79 25.36 -4.57 0.94
N ASN A 80 26.64 -4.57 1.29
CA ASN A 80 27.76 -4.85 0.37
C ASN A 80 27.46 -5.99 -0.63
N SER A 81 27.97 -5.82 -1.85
CA SER A 81 27.60 -6.43 -3.15
C SER A 81 27.35 -7.95 -3.22
N ASP A 82 27.58 -8.72 -2.16
CA ASP A 82 27.32 -10.16 -2.10
C ASP A 82 25.98 -10.52 -1.42
N GLU A 83 25.25 -9.55 -0.86
CA GLU A 83 24.13 -9.82 0.07
C GLU A 83 22.71 -9.53 -0.45
N PHE A 84 22.50 -9.05 -1.69
CA PHE A 84 21.14 -8.88 -2.23
C PHE A 84 20.75 -9.91 -3.29
N PRO A 85 20.67 -11.21 -2.96
CA PRO A 85 20.18 -12.19 -3.90
C PRO A 85 18.65 -12.20 -3.90
N VAL A 86 18.08 -12.06 -5.10
CA VAL A 86 16.64 -12.24 -5.35
C VAL A 86 16.43 -13.54 -6.12
N THR A 87 15.42 -14.30 -5.71
CA THR A 87 14.81 -15.33 -6.53
C THR A 87 13.90 -14.70 -7.57
N CYS A 88 13.83 -15.36 -8.73
CA CYS A 88 12.91 -14.97 -9.79
C CYS A 88 11.88 -16.09 -9.98
N GLN A 89 10.61 -15.71 -10.03
CA GLN A 89 9.52 -16.62 -10.32
C GLN A 89 8.64 -16.04 -11.43
N LEU A 90 7.98 -16.91 -12.19
CA LEU A 90 7.09 -16.50 -13.28
C LEU A 90 5.65 -16.69 -12.82
N LEU A 91 4.85 -15.64 -12.85
CA LEU A 91 3.43 -15.67 -12.54
C LEU A 91 2.60 -15.60 -13.82
N GLN A 92 1.50 -16.36 -13.85
CA GLN A 92 0.52 -16.34 -14.94
C GLN A 92 -0.89 -16.36 -14.38
N LEU A 93 -1.81 -15.71 -15.09
CA LEU A 93 -3.22 -15.73 -14.76
C LEU A 93 -3.78 -17.15 -15.00
N ARG A 94 -4.35 -17.76 -13.97
CA ARG A 94 -4.97 -19.09 -14.00
C ARG A 94 -6.47 -18.99 -13.84
N HIS A 95 -7.19 -19.73 -14.70
CA HIS A 95 -8.65 -19.81 -14.73
C HIS A 95 -9.37 -18.44 -14.80
N GLY A 96 -8.67 -17.39 -15.26
CA GLY A 96 -9.19 -16.03 -15.29
C GLY A 96 -9.46 -15.41 -13.91
N GLN A 97 -8.93 -15.99 -12.83
CA GLN A 97 -9.26 -15.58 -11.46
C GLN A 97 -8.06 -15.13 -10.66
N TYR A 98 -6.95 -15.88 -10.62
CA TYR A 98 -5.81 -15.58 -9.76
C TYR A 98 -4.50 -15.81 -10.49
N TYR A 99 -3.42 -15.22 -9.99
CA TYR A 99 -2.07 -15.45 -10.50
C TYR A 99 -1.43 -16.61 -9.74
N ALA A 100 -0.71 -17.46 -10.44
CA ALA A 100 0.04 -18.56 -9.83
C ALA A 100 1.33 -18.82 -10.63
N PHE A 101 2.26 -19.57 -10.04
CA PHE A 101 3.52 -19.88 -10.70
C PHE A 101 3.30 -20.62 -12.03
N SER A 102 4.12 -20.28 -13.02
CA SER A 102 4.07 -20.94 -14.31
C SER A 102 4.48 -22.42 -14.18
N GLN A 103 3.83 -23.26 -14.98
CA GLN A 103 4.15 -24.68 -15.14
C GLN A 103 4.71 -24.98 -16.54
N THR A 104 4.70 -24.00 -17.45
CA THR A 104 5.05 -24.16 -18.87
C THR A 104 6.35 -23.47 -19.24
N ILE A 105 6.71 -22.42 -18.50
CA ILE A 105 7.96 -21.66 -18.67
C ILE A 105 8.73 -21.63 -17.37
N SER A 106 10.06 -21.65 -17.47
CA SER A 106 10.99 -21.54 -16.35
C SER A 106 11.87 -20.31 -16.49
N ILE A 107 12.38 -19.81 -15.36
CA ILE A 107 13.29 -18.68 -15.32
C ILE A 107 14.58 -19.07 -14.60
N GLU A 108 15.70 -18.75 -15.23
CA GLU A 108 17.02 -18.76 -14.62
C GLU A 108 17.42 -17.30 -14.36
N CYS A 109 17.97 -17.01 -13.19
CA CYS A 109 18.47 -15.67 -12.85
C CYS A 109 19.88 -15.77 -12.24
N ARG A 110 20.73 -14.81 -12.60
CA ARG A 110 22.07 -14.65 -12.05
C ARG A 110 22.38 -13.17 -11.84
N LEU A 111 23.24 -12.89 -10.86
CA LEU A 111 23.90 -11.59 -10.82
C LEU A 111 24.71 -11.43 -12.11
N SER A 112 24.67 -10.25 -12.71
CA SER A 112 25.64 -9.94 -13.75
C SER A 112 27.01 -9.98 -13.09
N ALA A 113 27.88 -10.90 -13.50
CA ALA A 113 29.30 -10.72 -13.23
C ALA A 113 29.68 -9.33 -13.77
N GLU A 114 30.60 -8.64 -13.10
CA GLU A 114 31.28 -7.50 -13.69
C GLU A 114 31.93 -7.99 -14.99
N GLU A 115 31.20 -7.94 -16.11
CA GLU A 115 31.84 -7.89 -17.42
C GLU A 115 32.74 -6.67 -17.34
N GLU A 116 34.04 -6.92 -17.49
CA GLU A 116 35.13 -5.95 -17.40
C GLU A 116 34.64 -4.59 -17.84
N THR A 117 34.69 -3.64 -16.91
CA THR A 117 34.49 -2.23 -17.18
C THR A 117 35.13 -1.88 -18.51
N ASP A 118 34.30 -1.60 -19.52
CA ASP A 118 34.76 -1.00 -20.76
C ASP A 118 35.65 0.19 -20.39
N SER A 119 36.91 0.09 -20.77
CA SER A 119 38.05 0.91 -20.37
C SER A 119 38.01 2.36 -20.86
N TRP A 120 36.82 2.91 -21.10
CA TRP A 120 36.59 4.25 -21.61
C TRP A 120 36.08 5.26 -20.56
N CYS A 121 35.57 4.82 -19.41
CA CYS A 121 34.98 5.72 -18.40
C CYS A 121 35.88 6.04 -17.18
N GLN A 122 37.12 5.56 -17.11
CA GLN A 122 38.01 5.81 -15.96
C GLN A 122 38.92 7.04 -16.09
N GLN A 123 38.77 7.87 -17.13
CA GLN A 123 39.64 9.04 -17.32
C GLN A 123 39.02 10.40 -16.96
N THR A 124 38.18 10.51 -15.92
CA THR A 124 37.91 11.84 -15.33
C THR A 124 37.46 11.76 -13.87
N SER A 125 38.37 11.45 -12.95
CA SER A 125 38.24 11.87 -11.55
C SER A 125 39.56 11.66 -10.81
N ALA A 126 40.51 12.58 -11.00
CA ALA A 126 41.65 12.71 -10.12
C ALA A 126 41.17 13.02 -8.69
N SER A 127 41.58 12.16 -7.76
CA SER A 127 41.30 12.24 -6.33
C SER A 127 42.07 13.39 -5.67
N LEU A 128 41.40 14.14 -4.80
CA LEU A 128 42.03 15.07 -3.86
C LEU A 128 42.16 14.42 -2.47
N PRO A 129 43.18 14.78 -1.67
CA PRO A 129 43.57 14.00 -0.50
C PRO A 129 42.70 14.27 0.73
N VAL A 130 42.54 13.20 1.50
CA VAL A 130 41.79 13.06 2.75
C VAL A 130 42.43 13.90 3.87
N VAL A 131 41.62 14.72 4.54
CA VAL A 131 41.94 15.24 5.88
C VAL A 131 41.14 14.40 6.87
N ASN A 132 41.85 13.71 7.75
CA ASN A 132 41.29 12.98 8.89
C ASN A 132 40.82 13.99 9.93
N ASP A 133 39.51 14.00 10.21
CA ASP A 133 39.03 14.37 11.53
C ASP A 133 37.95 13.38 11.97
N THR A 134 38.14 12.89 13.18
CA THR A 134 37.31 11.93 13.88
C THR A 134 36.01 12.58 14.30
N ASP A 135 34.95 12.36 13.53
CA ASP A 135 33.57 12.42 14.03
C ASP A 135 32.69 11.50 13.18
N ASP A 136 31.99 10.60 13.86
CA ASP A 136 31.19 9.49 13.34
C ASP A 136 29.85 10.00 12.75
N PHE A 137 29.95 10.91 11.78
CA PHE A 137 28.82 11.44 11.03
C PHE A 137 28.76 10.77 9.66
N LEU A 138 27.59 10.19 9.37
CA LEU A 138 27.19 9.67 8.06
C LEU A 138 27.53 10.68 6.95
N SER A 139 28.73 10.56 6.41
CA SER A 139 29.16 11.31 5.24
C SER A 139 28.32 10.79 4.07
N PHE A 140 27.53 11.68 3.47
CA PHE A 140 26.85 11.44 2.22
C PHE A 140 27.91 11.38 1.10
N GLN A 141 28.64 10.27 1.04
CA GLN A 141 29.38 9.91 -0.16
C GLN A 141 28.40 9.28 -1.14
N SER A 142 28.20 9.95 -2.27
CA SER A 142 27.54 9.39 -3.44
C SER A 142 28.45 8.32 -4.06
N SER A 143 28.50 7.13 -3.45
CA SER A 143 29.07 5.97 -4.10
C SER A 143 28.03 5.40 -5.08
N ASN A 144 28.45 5.15 -6.32
CA ASN A 144 27.66 4.68 -7.46
C ASN A 144 26.99 3.29 -7.30
N ASN A 145 26.85 2.76 -6.08
CA ASN A 145 26.51 1.36 -5.83
C ASN A 145 25.06 1.13 -5.35
N SER A 146 24.09 1.83 -5.95
CA SER A 146 22.67 1.71 -5.56
C SER A 146 21.84 0.80 -6.47
N LEU A 147 22.46 0.16 -7.48
CA LEU A 147 21.80 -0.66 -8.48
C LEU A 147 22.30 -2.10 -8.41
N VAL A 148 21.38 -3.06 -8.44
CA VAL A 148 21.66 -4.49 -8.61
C VAL A 148 21.30 -4.85 -10.04
N ARG A 149 22.31 -5.19 -10.86
CA ARG A 149 22.10 -5.69 -12.22
C ARG A 149 21.94 -7.20 -12.21
N LEU A 150 20.77 -7.65 -12.64
CA LEU A 150 20.45 -9.07 -12.79
C LEU A 150 20.33 -9.43 -14.26
N GLN A 151 20.81 -10.62 -14.59
CA GLN A 151 20.52 -11.26 -15.87
C GLN A 151 19.53 -12.39 -15.65
N TYR A 152 18.52 -12.47 -16.50
CA TYR A 152 17.53 -13.55 -16.47
C TYR A 152 17.32 -14.14 -17.86
N LYS A 153 17.03 -15.43 -17.91
CA LYS A 153 16.75 -16.19 -19.13
C LYS A 153 15.49 -17.00 -18.92
N ILE A 154 14.56 -16.91 -19.87
CA ILE A 154 13.28 -17.62 -19.82
C ILE A 154 13.30 -18.73 -20.86
N SER A 155 12.96 -19.94 -20.41
CA SER A 155 12.95 -21.15 -21.23
C SER A 155 11.54 -21.75 -21.26
N GLY A 156 11.22 -22.48 -22.32
CA GLY A 156 9.90 -23.09 -22.54
C GLY A 156 9.08 -22.37 -23.61
N THR A 157 7.78 -22.68 -23.67
CA THR A 157 6.84 -22.09 -24.62
C THR A 157 5.57 -21.65 -23.89
N CYS A 158 5.07 -20.47 -24.24
CA CYS A 158 3.81 -19.99 -23.71
C CYS A 158 3.19 -18.90 -24.58
N ASP A 159 1.91 -19.04 -24.86
CA ASP A 159 1.12 -18.06 -25.62
C ASP A 159 0.41 -17.05 -24.71
N GLN A 160 0.40 -17.30 -23.39
CA GLN A 160 -0.20 -16.41 -22.40
C GLN A 160 0.81 -15.39 -21.88
N GLU A 161 0.30 -14.22 -21.52
CA GLU A 161 1.07 -13.23 -20.80
C GLU A 161 1.56 -13.78 -19.45
N PHE A 162 2.76 -13.37 -19.07
CA PHE A 162 3.36 -13.73 -17.80
C PHE A 162 4.00 -12.51 -17.14
N PHE A 163 4.29 -12.65 -15.85
CA PHE A 163 4.91 -11.62 -15.04
C PHE A 163 6.14 -12.21 -14.35
N ILE A 164 7.20 -11.41 -14.20
CA ILE A 164 8.42 -11.81 -13.50
C ILE A 164 8.37 -11.23 -12.09
N GLN A 165 8.27 -12.09 -11.09
CA GLN A 165 8.34 -11.74 -9.67
C GLN A 165 9.78 -11.86 -9.18
N PHE A 166 10.33 -10.76 -8.69
CA PHE A 166 11.62 -10.65 -8.02
C PHE A 166 11.37 -10.63 -6.51
N GLU A 167 11.72 -11.72 -5.84
CA GLU A 167 11.54 -11.91 -4.41
C GLU A 167 12.90 -12.10 -3.73
N PRO A 168 13.24 -11.34 -2.68
CA PRO A 168 14.47 -11.59 -1.92
C PRO A 168 14.58 -13.05 -1.48
N ASN A 169 15.78 -13.63 -1.45
CA ASN A 169 15.99 -15.03 -1.04
C ASN A 169 15.50 -15.38 0.38
N GLN A 170 15.08 -14.40 1.17
CA GLN A 170 14.27 -14.64 2.36
C GLN A 170 12.78 -14.68 1.95
N PRO A 171 12.15 -15.88 1.91
CA PRO A 171 10.80 -16.07 1.38
C PRO A 171 9.74 -15.35 2.22
N GLU A 172 8.65 -14.95 1.56
CA GLU A 172 7.54 -14.17 2.12
C GLU A 172 6.85 -14.83 3.34
N ARG A 173 6.86 -16.16 3.45
CA ARG A 173 6.31 -16.92 4.60
C ARG A 173 7.13 -16.70 5.89
N ASP A 174 8.44 -16.44 5.76
CA ASP A 174 9.36 -16.19 6.88
C ASP A 174 9.43 -14.70 7.24
N ARG A 175 8.95 -13.77 6.40
CA ARG A 175 8.92 -12.30 6.67
C ARG A 175 8.19 -11.92 7.97
N LEU A 176 7.18 -12.70 8.36
CA LEU A 176 6.32 -12.39 9.50
C LEU A 176 6.92 -12.85 10.84
N TYR A 177 7.95 -13.70 10.77
CA TYR A 177 8.58 -14.35 11.91
C TYR A 177 10.10 -14.11 11.99
N SER A 178 10.76 -13.70 10.90
CA SER A 178 12.19 -13.38 10.87
C SER A 178 12.46 -11.97 11.41
N LYS A 179 13.66 -11.78 11.97
CA LYS A 179 14.12 -10.47 12.48
C LYS A 179 14.62 -9.55 11.35
N ASP A 180 14.68 -10.04 10.12
CA ASP A 180 15.36 -9.38 9.02
C ASP A 180 14.40 -8.55 8.17
N LYS A 181 14.83 -7.32 7.87
CA LYS A 181 14.08 -6.31 7.10
C LYS A 181 14.05 -6.63 5.60
N SER A 182 13.57 -7.81 5.22
CA SER A 182 13.45 -8.22 3.81
C SER A 182 12.51 -7.26 3.06
N PRO A 183 12.92 -6.70 1.91
CA PRO A 183 12.08 -5.75 1.17
C PRO A 183 10.90 -6.42 0.49
N LEU A 184 9.89 -5.61 0.17
CA LEU A 184 8.73 -6.04 -0.62
C LEU A 184 9.17 -6.43 -2.04
N SER A 185 8.62 -7.55 -2.52
CA SER A 185 8.88 -8.11 -3.85
C SER A 185 8.41 -7.15 -4.94
N LEU A 186 9.07 -7.21 -6.09
CA LEU A 186 8.68 -6.48 -7.29
C LEU A 186 8.16 -7.47 -8.32
N CYS A 187 7.06 -7.15 -8.97
CA CYS A 187 6.55 -7.94 -10.08
C CYS A 187 6.55 -7.06 -11.33
N LEU A 188 7.04 -7.57 -12.46
CA LEU A 188 7.13 -6.85 -13.73
C LEU A 188 6.32 -7.57 -14.81
N GLY A 189 5.66 -6.80 -15.69
CA GLY A 189 4.95 -7.35 -16.83
C GLY A 189 3.92 -6.38 -17.42
N PRO A 190 2.91 -6.86 -18.15
CA PRO A 190 2.88 -8.21 -18.72
C PRO A 190 4.02 -8.40 -19.72
N PHE A 191 4.53 -9.63 -19.79
CA PHE A 191 5.50 -10.06 -20.81
C PHE A 191 4.88 -11.12 -21.73
N GLN A 192 5.37 -11.18 -22.97
CA GLN A 192 5.02 -12.20 -23.95
C GLN A 192 6.28 -12.87 -24.47
N LEU A 193 6.26 -14.21 -24.58
CA LEU A 193 7.41 -14.97 -25.05
C LEU A 193 7.34 -15.09 -26.58
N ARG A 194 8.39 -14.67 -27.29
CA ARG A 194 8.51 -14.94 -28.73
C ARG A 194 9.23 -16.26 -28.95
N CYS A 195 8.55 -17.20 -29.62
CA CYS A 195 9.19 -18.33 -30.27
C CYS A 195 9.95 -17.82 -31.51
N GLN A 196 11.11 -18.39 -31.82
CA GLN A 196 11.79 -18.09 -33.09
C GLN A 196 10.94 -18.58 -34.25
N GLU A 197 10.26 -17.68 -34.95
CA GLU A 197 9.88 -17.90 -36.34
C GLU A 197 10.98 -17.32 -37.24
N SER A 198 11.30 -18.09 -38.28
CA SER A 198 12.30 -17.79 -39.31
C SER A 198 11.97 -16.49 -40.06
N ASP A 199 13.00 -15.66 -40.25
CA ASP A 199 13.07 -14.52 -41.19
C ASP A 199 11.80 -13.67 -41.38
N ASP A 200 11.72 -12.56 -40.64
CA ASP A 200 11.09 -11.34 -41.18
C ASP A 200 11.96 -10.13 -40.85
N LEU A 201 12.75 -9.75 -41.86
CA LEU A 201 13.48 -8.48 -41.99
C LEU A 201 12.48 -7.32 -42.15
N HIS A 202 11.73 -7.01 -41.10
CA HIS A 202 11.07 -5.70 -40.98
C HIS A 202 11.23 -5.17 -39.55
N VAL A 203 12.38 -4.53 -39.33
CA VAL A 203 12.57 -3.61 -38.21
C VAL A 203 11.60 -2.44 -38.43
N GLN A 204 10.41 -2.50 -37.84
CA GLN A 204 9.61 -1.29 -37.68
C GLN A 204 10.34 -0.37 -36.68
N PRO A 205 10.54 0.91 -37.01
CA PRO A 205 11.16 1.86 -36.10
C PRO A 205 10.35 1.91 -34.80
N LEU A 206 11.04 1.93 -33.66
CA LEU A 206 10.47 2.29 -32.37
C LEU A 206 9.68 3.60 -32.53
N ILE A 207 8.36 3.52 -32.56
CA ILE A 207 7.49 4.68 -32.45
C ILE A 207 7.67 5.19 -31.02
N MET A 208 8.46 6.24 -30.88
CA MET A 208 8.93 6.76 -29.59
C MET A 208 7.81 7.47 -28.78
N TRP A 209 6.61 7.63 -29.37
CA TRP A 209 5.52 8.50 -28.89
C TRP A 209 4.19 7.77 -29.08
N ASP A 210 4.00 6.66 -28.36
CA ASP A 210 2.67 6.10 -28.14
C ASP A 210 2.26 6.45 -26.71
N ASP A 211 1.29 7.36 -26.57
CA ASP A 211 0.84 7.90 -25.27
C ASP A 211 0.10 6.86 -24.41
N ASN A 212 -0.04 5.62 -24.91
CA ASN A 212 -0.56 4.49 -24.15
C ASN A 212 -0.03 3.15 -24.71
N PRO A 213 1.21 2.73 -24.39
CA PRO A 213 1.77 1.55 -25.00
C PRO A 213 1.13 0.33 -24.34
N LYS A 214 0.25 -0.36 -25.06
CA LYS A 214 -0.21 -1.71 -24.73
C LYS A 214 0.96 -2.72 -24.58
N SER A 215 2.19 -2.30 -24.88
CA SER A 215 3.45 -3.03 -24.78
C SER A 215 4.39 -2.57 -23.66
N ALA A 216 3.99 -1.63 -22.79
CA ALA A 216 4.85 -1.13 -21.71
C ALA A 216 4.92 -2.13 -20.54
N VAL A 217 6.13 -2.37 -20.05
CA VAL A 217 6.35 -3.14 -18.82
C VAL A 217 6.08 -2.23 -17.62
N ASN A 218 5.13 -2.64 -16.79
CA ASN A 218 4.71 -1.93 -15.60
C ASN A 218 5.24 -2.61 -14.33
N MET A 219 5.24 -1.85 -13.22
CA MET A 219 5.57 -2.34 -11.90
C MET A 219 4.30 -2.74 -11.15
N TYR A 220 4.34 -3.94 -10.58
CA TYR A 220 3.27 -4.51 -9.78
C TYR A 220 3.78 -5.02 -8.43
N ARG A 221 2.86 -5.19 -7.49
CA ARG A 221 3.04 -6.00 -6.29
C ARG A 221 2.18 -7.24 -6.40
N ALA A 222 2.78 -8.40 -6.19
CA ALA A 222 2.06 -9.64 -6.03
C ALA A 222 1.78 -9.82 -4.53
N LEU A 223 0.51 -9.83 -4.14
CA LEU A 223 0.13 -10.15 -2.77
C LEU A 223 -0.44 -11.57 -2.71
N PRO A 224 -0.09 -12.36 -1.68
CA PRO A 224 -0.63 -13.69 -1.54
C PRO A 224 -2.13 -13.63 -1.26
N LEU A 225 -2.86 -14.63 -1.76
CA LEU A 225 -4.23 -14.95 -1.36
C LEU A 225 -4.21 -16.07 -0.31
N PRO A 226 -5.33 -16.36 0.39
CA PRO A 226 -5.36 -17.37 1.48
C PRO A 226 -4.98 -18.79 1.06
N ARG A 227 -5.06 -19.10 -0.24
CA ARG A 227 -4.63 -20.39 -0.77
C ARG A 227 -3.17 -20.27 -1.21
N GLU A 228 -2.31 -21.11 -0.67
CA GLU A 228 -0.88 -21.14 -0.97
C GLU A 228 -0.62 -21.21 -2.49
N GLY A 229 0.32 -20.39 -2.97
CA GLY A 229 0.67 -20.26 -4.39
C GLY A 229 -0.31 -19.46 -5.25
N HIS A 230 -1.36 -18.88 -4.67
CA HIS A 230 -2.28 -17.98 -5.36
C HIS A 230 -1.98 -16.54 -5.00
N TYR A 231 -2.01 -15.66 -6.00
CA TYR A 231 -1.66 -14.25 -5.88
C TYR A 231 -2.70 -13.35 -6.55
N ILE A 232 -2.77 -12.12 -6.06
CA ILE A 232 -3.44 -10.98 -6.68
C ILE A 232 -2.37 -9.94 -7.05
N LEU A 233 -2.49 -9.30 -8.21
CA LEU A 233 -1.53 -8.29 -8.65
C LEU A 233 -2.08 -6.88 -8.50
N PHE A 234 -1.22 -5.94 -8.13
CA PHE A 234 -1.56 -4.52 -8.05
C PHE A 234 -0.50 -3.69 -8.76
N GLN A 235 -0.90 -2.95 -9.79
CA GLN A 235 -0.05 -1.97 -10.45
C GLN A 235 0.22 -0.80 -9.49
N GLU A 236 1.48 -0.40 -9.40
CA GLU A 236 1.88 0.84 -8.75
C GLU A 236 2.29 1.87 -9.81
N LEU A 237 1.82 3.11 -9.65
CA LEU A 237 2.25 4.27 -10.42
C LEU A 237 2.87 5.28 -9.45
N TRP A 238 4.19 5.18 -9.30
CA TRP A 238 4.92 5.97 -8.30
C TRP A 238 4.85 7.49 -8.55
N ASP A 239 4.62 7.87 -9.81
CA ASP A 239 4.44 9.26 -10.24
C ASP A 239 3.04 9.81 -9.93
N ASN A 240 2.05 8.94 -9.67
CA ASN A 240 0.70 9.35 -9.24
C ASN A 240 0.65 9.77 -7.76
N GLY A 241 1.80 9.94 -7.11
CA GLY A 241 1.88 10.38 -5.72
C GLY A 241 1.37 9.32 -4.73
N THR A 242 0.70 9.79 -3.67
CA THR A 242 0.22 8.95 -2.56
C THR A 242 -0.75 7.83 -2.98
N PRO A 243 -1.79 8.07 -3.82
CA PRO A 243 -2.73 7.01 -4.18
C PRO A 243 -2.14 5.94 -5.11
N GLY A 244 -0.98 6.21 -5.73
CA GLY A 244 -0.35 5.33 -6.70
C GLY A 244 0.47 4.17 -6.13
N LYS A 245 0.49 3.99 -4.80
CA LYS A 245 1.42 3.08 -4.10
C LYS A 245 0.71 2.13 -3.14
N LEU A 246 1.34 1.00 -2.88
CA LEU A 246 0.94 0.08 -1.83
C LEU A 246 1.57 0.46 -0.50
N TRP A 247 0.73 0.91 0.43
CA TRP A 247 1.13 1.35 1.77
C TRP A 247 1.21 0.19 2.78
N ASP A 248 2.06 0.37 3.79
CA ASP A 248 2.40 -0.69 4.76
C ASP A 248 1.19 -1.14 5.59
N SER A 249 0.29 -0.21 5.94
CA SER A 249 -0.92 -0.57 6.68
C SER A 249 -1.82 -1.52 5.89
N ALA A 250 -1.93 -1.34 4.56
CA ALA A 250 -2.69 -2.26 3.70
C ALA A 250 -2.06 -3.65 3.64
N LEU A 251 -0.72 -3.77 3.64
CA LEU A 251 -0.03 -5.06 3.72
C LEU A 251 -0.39 -5.81 5.02
N VAL A 252 -0.35 -5.10 6.15
CA VAL A 252 -0.69 -5.65 7.47
C VAL A 252 -2.15 -6.10 7.51
N MET A 253 -3.06 -5.24 7.04
CA MET A 253 -4.50 -5.55 7.04
C MET A 253 -4.83 -6.73 6.13
N ASN A 254 -4.25 -6.80 4.92
CA ASN A 254 -4.41 -7.94 4.01
C ASN A 254 -3.89 -9.24 4.62
N HIS A 255 -2.77 -9.21 5.34
CA HIS A 255 -2.28 -10.38 6.06
C HIS A 255 -3.30 -10.88 7.10
N VAL A 256 -3.92 -9.98 7.85
CA VAL A 256 -4.96 -10.36 8.82
C VAL A 256 -6.16 -10.94 8.07
N PHE A 257 -6.70 -10.26 7.06
CA PHE A 257 -7.85 -10.75 6.28
C PHE A 257 -7.60 -12.11 5.62
N ASN A 258 -6.39 -12.36 5.13
CA ASN A 258 -6.03 -13.66 4.59
C ASN A 258 -6.05 -14.73 5.68
N THR A 259 -5.48 -14.42 6.85
CA THR A 259 -5.50 -15.31 8.01
C THR A 259 -6.95 -15.62 8.44
N LEU A 260 -7.84 -14.62 8.44
CA LEU A 260 -9.27 -14.81 8.74
C LEU A 260 -9.93 -15.76 7.73
N ALA A 261 -9.67 -15.56 6.43
CA ALA A 261 -10.23 -16.41 5.37
C ALA A 261 -9.72 -17.86 5.42
N GLU A 262 -8.51 -18.10 5.94
CA GLU A 262 -8.01 -19.46 6.21
C GLU A 262 -8.67 -20.13 7.42
N VAL A 263 -9.26 -19.35 8.34
CA VAL A 263 -10.00 -19.85 9.51
C VAL A 263 -11.43 -20.16 9.13
N ASP A 264 -12.11 -19.17 8.55
CA ASP A 264 -13.45 -19.30 8.01
C ASP A 264 -13.58 -18.42 6.77
N LYS A 265 -13.86 -19.07 5.64
CA LYS A 265 -14.05 -18.41 4.34
C LYS A 265 -15.30 -17.53 4.29
N HIS A 266 -16.20 -17.63 5.28
CA HIS A 266 -17.47 -16.92 5.36
C HIS A 266 -17.46 -15.74 6.35
N TYR A 267 -16.31 -15.38 6.93
CA TYR A 267 -16.21 -14.38 8.01
C TYR A 267 -16.77 -12.98 7.68
N LEU A 268 -16.89 -12.64 6.40
CA LEU A 268 -17.52 -11.39 5.90
C LEU A 268 -18.77 -11.65 5.05
N CYS A 269 -19.31 -12.87 5.06
CA CYS A 269 -20.49 -13.22 4.26
C CYS A 269 -21.63 -12.25 4.52
N GLY A 270 -22.14 -11.67 3.42
CA GLY A 270 -23.22 -10.71 3.49
C GLY A 270 -22.95 -9.58 4.47
N ARG A 271 -21.71 -9.09 4.62
CA ARG A 271 -21.39 -7.80 5.27
C ARG A 271 -21.28 -6.70 4.22
N ARG A 272 -21.44 -5.44 4.62
CA ARG A 272 -21.20 -4.27 3.76
C ARG A 272 -19.99 -3.52 4.27
N ILE A 273 -18.99 -3.36 3.41
CA ILE A 273 -17.66 -2.87 3.75
C ILE A 273 -17.34 -1.65 2.89
N MET A 274 -16.80 -0.61 3.50
CA MET A 274 -16.15 0.48 2.79
C MET A 274 -14.63 0.32 2.93
N ASP A 275 -13.88 0.49 1.84
CA ASP A 275 -12.43 0.72 1.86
C ASP A 275 -12.22 2.20 1.52
N LEU A 276 -11.97 3.02 2.54
CA LEU A 276 -11.94 4.48 2.43
C LEU A 276 -10.53 4.96 2.13
N SER A 277 -10.40 5.77 1.08
CA SER A 277 -9.12 6.21 0.52
C SER A 277 -8.24 5.02 0.13
N ALA A 278 -8.83 4.15 -0.69
CA ALA A 278 -8.28 2.84 -1.01
C ALA A 278 -7.04 2.88 -1.92
N GLY A 279 -6.72 4.04 -2.53
CA GLY A 279 -5.59 4.23 -3.43
C GLY A 279 -5.63 3.24 -4.60
N ILE A 280 -4.70 2.28 -4.59
CA ILE A 280 -4.63 1.23 -5.62
C ILE A 280 -5.72 0.13 -5.46
N GLY A 281 -6.54 0.18 -4.40
CA GLY A 281 -7.60 -0.80 -4.11
C GLY A 281 -7.14 -2.04 -3.35
N ALA A 282 -6.01 -1.96 -2.65
CA ALA A 282 -5.30 -3.13 -2.13
C ALA A 282 -6.12 -3.99 -1.16
N ILE A 283 -6.92 -3.38 -0.28
CA ILE A 283 -7.70 -4.11 0.72
C ILE A 283 -9.00 -4.63 0.10
N GLY A 284 -9.81 -3.74 -0.46
CA GLY A 284 -11.10 -4.09 -1.05
C GLY A 284 -11.01 -5.13 -2.16
N LEU A 285 -10.06 -5.00 -3.09
CA LEU A 285 -9.89 -5.97 -4.18
C LEU A 285 -9.37 -7.32 -3.67
N THR A 286 -8.51 -7.35 -2.66
CA THR A 286 -8.01 -8.61 -2.06
C THR A 286 -9.15 -9.36 -1.36
N ILE A 287 -10.02 -8.67 -0.62
CA ILE A 287 -11.21 -9.27 -0.03
C ILE A 287 -12.13 -9.79 -1.14
N ALA A 288 -12.48 -8.96 -2.13
CA ALA A 288 -13.33 -9.37 -3.26
C ALA A 288 -12.80 -10.64 -3.94
N GLN A 289 -11.51 -10.65 -4.26
CA GLN A 289 -10.85 -11.76 -4.93
C GLN A 289 -10.84 -13.02 -4.06
N THR A 290 -10.60 -12.89 -2.75
CA THR A 290 -10.63 -14.00 -1.79
C THR A 290 -11.99 -14.71 -1.77
N PHE A 291 -13.09 -13.96 -1.74
CA PHE A 291 -14.43 -14.55 -1.75
C PHE A 291 -14.76 -15.19 -3.12
N ARG A 292 -14.30 -14.56 -4.21
CA ARG A 292 -14.47 -15.06 -5.58
C ARG A 292 -13.73 -16.38 -5.81
N VAL A 293 -12.44 -16.50 -5.45
CA VAL A 293 -11.69 -17.76 -5.62
C VAL A 293 -12.20 -18.89 -4.75
N ASN A 294 -12.89 -18.58 -3.65
CA ASN A 294 -13.54 -19.56 -2.79
C ASN A 294 -14.98 -19.88 -3.21
N ASN A 295 -15.49 -19.27 -4.29
CA ASN A 295 -16.85 -19.46 -4.81
C ASN A 295 -17.95 -19.25 -3.75
N ILE A 296 -17.80 -18.22 -2.91
CA ILE A 296 -18.77 -17.93 -1.85
C ILE A 296 -20.03 -17.28 -2.45
N LEU A 297 -21.20 -17.87 -2.17
CA LEU A 297 -22.48 -17.45 -2.75
C LEU A 297 -22.99 -16.09 -2.24
N ASN A 298 -22.66 -15.74 -1.00
CA ASN A 298 -23.08 -14.47 -0.37
C ASN A 298 -21.85 -13.64 0.03
N PRO A 299 -21.07 -13.14 -0.96
CA PRO A 299 -19.85 -12.38 -0.66
C PRO A 299 -20.17 -11.04 0.03
N PRO A 300 -19.19 -10.41 0.69
CA PRO A 300 -19.36 -9.05 1.18
C PRO A 300 -19.60 -8.08 0.02
N HIS A 301 -20.42 -7.07 0.29
CA HIS A 301 -20.58 -5.93 -0.58
C HIS A 301 -19.52 -4.88 -0.26
N ILE A 302 -18.63 -4.61 -1.19
CA ILE A 302 -17.45 -3.75 -1.02
C ILE A 302 -17.63 -2.47 -1.83
N VAL A 303 -17.45 -1.33 -1.16
CA VAL A 303 -17.33 -0.02 -1.81
C VAL A 303 -15.95 0.53 -1.54
N MET A 304 -15.12 0.63 -2.56
CA MET A 304 -13.83 1.33 -2.45
C MET A 304 -14.03 2.78 -2.83
N THR A 305 -13.48 3.69 -2.03
CA THR A 305 -13.59 5.12 -2.28
C THR A 305 -12.25 5.82 -2.25
N ASP A 306 -12.14 6.88 -3.04
CA ASP A 306 -11.00 7.79 -3.03
C ASP A 306 -11.36 9.09 -3.77
N LEU A 307 -10.41 10.00 -3.95
CA LEU A 307 -10.54 11.15 -4.84
C LEU A 307 -10.55 10.70 -6.31
N GLU A 308 -11.04 11.59 -7.19
CA GLU A 308 -11.27 11.27 -8.61
C GLU A 308 -9.98 10.80 -9.30
N GLU A 309 -8.83 11.39 -8.96
CA GLU A 309 -7.52 11.07 -9.53
C GLU A 309 -7.04 9.64 -9.25
N ALA A 310 -7.51 9.00 -8.18
CA ALA A 310 -7.11 7.66 -7.79
C ALA A 310 -7.97 6.56 -8.45
N LEU A 311 -9.21 6.89 -8.81
CA LEU A 311 -10.17 5.91 -9.33
C LEU A 311 -9.72 5.20 -10.61
N PRO A 312 -9.05 5.85 -11.60
CA PRO A 312 -8.58 5.17 -12.81
C PRO A 312 -7.61 4.04 -12.51
N LEU A 313 -6.60 4.26 -11.65
CA LEU A 313 -5.63 3.23 -11.29
C LEU A 313 -6.30 2.09 -10.52
N MET A 314 -7.22 2.41 -9.61
CA MET A 314 -7.99 1.41 -8.87
C MET A 314 -8.84 0.53 -9.80
N LYS A 315 -9.50 1.14 -10.81
CA LYS A 315 -10.26 0.42 -11.85
C LYS A 315 -9.35 -0.45 -12.70
N ASN A 316 -8.16 0.04 -13.07
CA ASN A 316 -7.17 -0.76 -13.79
C ASN A 316 -6.75 -1.99 -12.97
N ASN A 317 -6.55 -1.84 -11.66
CA ASN A 317 -6.25 -2.97 -10.78
C ASN A 317 -7.42 -3.94 -10.61
N GLN A 318 -8.65 -3.45 -10.59
CA GLN A 318 -9.84 -4.30 -10.62
C GLN A 318 -9.88 -5.15 -11.90
N GLN A 319 -9.65 -4.52 -13.06
CA GLN A 319 -9.61 -5.17 -14.37
C GLN A 319 -8.44 -6.15 -14.50
N LEU A 320 -7.25 -5.80 -14.02
CA LEU A 320 -6.05 -6.65 -14.01
C LEU A 320 -6.31 -8.00 -13.32
N ASN A 321 -7.18 -8.02 -12.32
CA ASN A 321 -7.55 -9.24 -11.57
C ASN A 321 -8.85 -9.88 -12.08
N ASN A 322 -9.40 -9.41 -13.20
CA ASN A 322 -10.67 -9.82 -13.78
C ASN A 322 -11.83 -9.77 -12.77
N ILE A 323 -11.79 -8.86 -11.80
CA ILE A 323 -12.86 -8.70 -10.81
C ILE A 323 -13.99 -7.94 -11.51
N PRO A 324 -15.20 -8.51 -11.65
CA PRO A 324 -16.29 -7.84 -12.35
C PRO A 324 -16.70 -6.55 -11.64
N ASP A 325 -16.89 -5.48 -12.42
CA ASP A 325 -17.54 -4.27 -11.93
C ASP A 325 -19.03 -4.55 -11.77
N THR A 326 -19.48 -4.63 -10.52
CA THR A 326 -20.83 -5.06 -10.17
C THR A 326 -21.34 -4.23 -9.02
N GLU A 327 -22.62 -4.37 -8.74
CA GLU A 327 -23.20 -3.82 -7.54
C GLU A 327 -22.55 -4.34 -6.25
N ILE A 328 -21.87 -5.50 -6.25
CA ILE A 328 -21.21 -6.10 -5.09
C ILE A 328 -19.82 -5.51 -4.85
N VAL A 329 -19.11 -5.09 -5.90
CA VAL A 329 -17.77 -4.49 -5.81
C VAL A 329 -17.77 -3.23 -6.65
N SER A 330 -17.85 -2.07 -5.99
CA SER A 330 -17.97 -0.77 -6.66
C SER A 330 -16.87 0.19 -6.24
N ILE A 331 -16.47 1.05 -7.17
CA ILE A 331 -15.48 2.12 -6.99
C ILE A 331 -16.21 3.45 -7.12
N GLN A 332 -16.12 4.32 -6.11
CA GLN A 332 -16.84 5.60 -6.06
C GLN A 332 -15.95 6.73 -5.56
N ARG A 333 -16.20 7.97 -6.01
CA ARG A 333 -15.57 9.14 -5.43
C ARG A 333 -16.04 9.37 -3.99
N LEU A 334 -15.12 9.67 -3.08
CA LEU A 334 -15.43 10.28 -1.78
C LEU A 334 -14.31 11.22 -1.36
N GLU A 335 -14.60 12.51 -1.35
CA GLU A 335 -13.76 13.53 -0.72
C GLU A 335 -14.08 13.66 0.76
N TRP A 336 -13.04 13.69 1.61
CA TRP A 336 -13.23 13.82 3.06
C TRP A 336 -13.97 15.13 3.40
N GLY A 337 -14.91 15.06 4.33
CA GLY A 337 -15.76 16.17 4.75
C GLY A 337 -16.92 16.46 3.80
N SER A 338 -16.97 15.84 2.62
CA SER A 338 -18.08 16.01 1.67
C SER A 338 -19.29 15.18 2.10
N SER A 339 -20.27 15.82 2.74
CA SER A 339 -21.55 15.19 3.06
C SER A 339 -22.28 14.68 1.81
N ASP A 340 -22.12 15.33 0.66
CA ASP A 340 -22.74 14.92 -0.59
C ASP A 340 -22.17 13.60 -1.10
N ASP A 341 -20.85 13.44 -1.07
CA ASP A 341 -20.20 12.19 -1.46
C ASP A 341 -20.49 11.07 -0.46
N ILE A 342 -20.45 11.35 0.85
CA ILE A 342 -20.85 10.40 1.89
C ILE A 342 -22.29 9.93 1.65
N ASN A 343 -23.22 10.87 1.43
CA ASN A 343 -24.61 10.53 1.15
C ASN A 343 -24.70 9.71 -0.15
N ARG A 344 -23.97 10.07 -1.21
CA ARG A 344 -23.95 9.34 -2.49
C ARG A 344 -23.52 7.88 -2.31
N VAL A 345 -22.42 7.63 -1.61
CA VAL A 345 -21.90 6.28 -1.33
C VAL A 345 -22.86 5.48 -0.43
N MET A 346 -23.71 6.17 0.33
CA MET A 346 -24.77 5.59 1.17
C MET A 346 -26.14 5.47 0.48
N ARG A 347 -26.33 5.99 -0.75
CA ARG A 347 -27.62 5.94 -1.47
C ARG A 347 -27.98 4.51 -1.91
N GLY A 348 -29.24 4.34 -2.32
CA GLY A 348 -29.73 3.12 -2.96
C GLY A 348 -30.49 2.14 -2.05
N GLY A 349 -30.96 2.59 -0.88
CA GLY A 349 -31.73 1.74 0.06
C GLY A 349 -30.93 0.59 0.67
N ARG A 350 -29.62 0.55 0.41
CA ARG A 350 -28.71 -0.45 0.99
C ARG A 350 -28.51 -0.16 2.46
N ARG A 351 -28.34 -1.22 3.24
CA ARG A 351 -28.01 -1.10 4.66
C ARG A 351 -26.71 -0.27 4.84
N PRO A 352 -26.52 0.35 6.01
CA PRO A 352 -25.26 1.01 6.34
C PRO A 352 -24.05 0.07 6.29
N PHE A 353 -22.84 0.63 6.30
CA PHE A 353 -21.62 -0.16 6.38
C PHE A 353 -21.50 -0.82 7.76
N ASP A 354 -21.19 -2.12 7.76
CA ASP A 354 -20.77 -2.84 8.97
C ASP A 354 -19.34 -2.40 9.35
N TYR A 355 -18.45 -2.37 8.35
CA TYR A 355 -17.04 -2.06 8.51
C TYR A 355 -16.57 -0.97 7.55
N ILE A 356 -15.68 -0.10 8.03
CA ILE A 356 -14.92 0.84 7.21
C ILE A 356 -13.43 0.56 7.44
N LEU A 357 -12.70 0.29 6.37
CA LEU A 357 -11.29 -0.08 6.38
C LEU A 357 -10.49 1.11 5.86
N ILE A 358 -9.39 1.42 6.54
CA ILE A 358 -8.57 2.60 6.24
C ILE A 358 -7.10 2.25 6.39
N SER A 359 -6.28 2.63 5.41
CA SER A 359 -4.84 2.42 5.44
C SER A 359 -4.06 3.70 5.17
N ASP A 360 -3.28 4.17 6.14
CA ASP A 360 -2.25 5.20 5.97
C ASP A 360 -2.75 6.58 5.46
N VAL A 361 -3.93 7.01 5.91
CA VAL A 361 -4.52 8.32 5.54
C VAL A 361 -4.00 9.52 6.35
N LEU A 362 -3.27 9.27 7.43
CA LEU A 362 -2.79 10.33 8.34
C LEU A 362 -1.39 10.82 7.94
N TYR A 363 -1.32 11.84 7.08
CA TYR A 363 -0.02 12.38 6.62
C TYR A 363 -0.01 13.90 6.38
N ASN A 364 -1.18 14.56 6.29
CA ASN A 364 -1.29 16.00 6.10
C ASN A 364 -2.23 16.61 7.15
N THR A 365 -1.68 17.46 8.01
CA THR A 365 -2.40 18.05 9.15
C THR A 365 -3.59 18.92 8.75
N LYS A 366 -3.55 19.49 7.53
CA LYS A 366 -4.65 20.31 7.00
C LYS A 366 -5.92 19.51 6.76
N ASP A 367 -5.79 18.20 6.54
CA ASP A 367 -6.91 17.34 6.16
C ASP A 367 -7.57 16.69 7.39
N PHE A 368 -6.97 16.83 8.58
CA PHE A 368 -7.47 16.20 9.81
C PHE A 368 -8.91 16.57 10.13
N PRO A 369 -9.35 17.85 10.08
CA PRO A 369 -10.74 18.18 10.38
C PRO A 369 -11.72 17.50 9.43
N ALA A 370 -11.43 17.49 8.12
CA ALA A 370 -12.29 16.87 7.11
C ALA A 370 -12.34 15.33 7.26
N LEU A 371 -11.21 14.71 7.58
CA LEU A 371 -11.12 13.28 7.83
C LEU A 371 -11.91 12.86 9.08
N ILE A 372 -11.74 13.58 10.19
CA ILE A 372 -12.47 13.31 11.45
C ILE A 372 -13.97 13.52 11.25
N ASP A 373 -14.37 14.58 10.53
CA ASP A 373 -15.78 14.81 10.21
C ASP A 373 -16.37 13.69 9.34
N THR A 374 -15.59 13.15 8.39
CA THR A 374 -15.98 11.97 7.61
C THR A 374 -16.25 10.77 8.52
N PHE A 375 -15.35 10.48 9.47
CA PHE A 375 -15.54 9.38 10.41
C PHE A 375 -16.79 9.57 11.27
N ARG A 376 -16.99 10.79 11.77
CA ARG A 376 -18.16 11.16 12.57
C ARG A 376 -19.44 10.96 11.78
N GLN A 377 -19.55 11.52 10.57
CA GLN A 377 -20.73 11.39 9.73
C GLN A 377 -21.03 9.93 9.39
N LEU A 378 -20.03 9.13 9.02
CA LEU A 378 -20.22 7.71 8.68
C LEU A 378 -20.71 6.90 9.87
N VAL A 379 -20.14 7.11 11.06
CA VAL A 379 -20.55 6.45 12.31
C VAL A 379 -21.92 6.95 12.81
N GLU A 380 -22.28 8.21 12.57
CA GLU A 380 -23.61 8.74 12.90
C GLU A 380 -24.72 8.12 12.06
N LYS A 381 -24.45 7.82 10.77
CA LYS A 381 -25.39 7.10 9.91
C LYS A 381 -25.66 5.68 10.39
N ASN A 382 -24.71 5.05 11.10
CA ASN A 382 -24.91 3.78 11.77
C ASN A 382 -23.99 3.62 12.98
N ARG A 383 -24.57 3.69 14.18
CA ARG A 383 -23.82 3.59 15.44
C ARG A 383 -23.15 2.23 15.66
N HIS A 384 -23.49 1.21 14.89
CA HIS A 384 -22.85 -0.10 14.91
C HIS A 384 -21.68 -0.24 13.93
N THR A 385 -21.44 0.77 13.08
CA THR A 385 -20.29 0.76 12.19
C THR A 385 -18.99 0.74 12.97
N VAL A 386 -18.08 -0.15 12.59
CA VAL A 386 -16.73 -0.24 13.13
C VAL A 386 -15.74 0.23 12.07
N ILE A 387 -14.96 1.25 12.39
CA ILE A 387 -13.83 1.67 11.55
C ILE A 387 -12.58 0.96 12.05
N ILE A 388 -11.87 0.28 11.16
CA ILE A 388 -10.55 -0.26 11.41
C ILE A 388 -9.53 0.53 10.60
N MET A 389 -8.62 1.20 11.29
CA MET A 389 -7.62 2.07 10.68
C MET A 389 -6.22 1.56 10.98
N GLY A 390 -5.45 1.30 9.93
CA GLY A 390 -4.00 1.15 10.02
C GLY A 390 -3.29 2.48 9.77
N TYR A 391 -2.31 2.79 10.60
CA TYR A 391 -1.50 3.98 10.50
C TYR A 391 -0.04 3.68 10.83
N LYS A 392 0.88 4.07 9.96
CA LYS A 392 2.33 4.05 10.23
C LYS A 392 2.85 5.49 10.43
N PRO A 393 3.39 5.81 11.63
CA PRO A 393 4.11 7.06 11.87
C PRO A 393 5.31 7.21 10.92
N ARG A 394 5.45 8.38 10.29
CA ARG A 394 6.50 8.65 9.30
C ARG A 394 7.26 9.94 9.59
N GLY A 395 6.56 11.07 9.55
CA GLY A 395 7.19 12.38 9.68
C GLY A 395 6.34 13.46 10.34
N LEU A 396 5.13 13.13 10.82
CA LEU A 396 4.37 14.02 11.68
C LEU A 396 5.09 14.17 13.01
N LYS A 397 5.02 15.36 13.60
CA LYS A 397 5.47 15.59 14.98
C LYS A 397 4.47 14.93 15.92
N GLN A 398 4.96 14.53 17.10
CA GLN A 398 4.09 13.99 18.16
C GLN A 398 2.90 14.92 18.45
N SER A 399 3.13 16.23 18.55
CA SER A 399 2.06 17.22 18.77
C SER A 399 1.00 17.27 17.66
N GLU A 400 1.38 16.92 16.43
CA GLU A 400 0.44 16.87 15.30
C GLU A 400 -0.37 15.58 15.33
N GLU A 401 0.25 14.45 15.66
CA GLU A 401 -0.45 13.18 15.89
C GLU A 401 -1.43 13.31 17.07
N ASP A 402 -0.98 13.90 18.18
CA ASP A 402 -1.79 14.15 19.37
C ASP A 402 -3.02 14.98 19.02
N LEU A 403 -2.85 16.04 18.21
CA LEU A 403 -3.96 16.87 17.73
C LEU A 403 -5.03 16.05 16.98
N PHE A 404 -4.62 15.14 16.08
CA PHE A 404 -5.57 14.27 15.39
C PHE A 404 -6.28 13.32 16.36
N PHE A 405 -5.52 12.62 17.20
CA PHE A 405 -6.08 11.58 18.06
C PHE A 405 -6.95 12.16 19.18
N ASP A 406 -6.61 13.31 19.75
CA ASP A 406 -7.39 13.97 20.79
C ASP A 406 -8.68 14.55 20.23
N GLU A 407 -8.63 15.20 19.06
CA GLU A 407 -9.83 15.68 18.39
C GLU A 407 -10.76 14.52 18.01
N CYS A 408 -10.19 13.43 17.47
CA CYS A 408 -10.95 12.22 17.15
C CYS A 408 -11.61 11.62 18.41
N ARG A 409 -10.87 11.53 19.53
CA ARG A 409 -11.41 11.04 20.83
C ARG A 409 -12.49 11.94 21.42
N SER A 410 -12.52 13.22 21.06
CA SER A 410 -13.56 14.14 21.54
C SER A 410 -14.95 13.71 21.02
N HIS A 411 -15.02 13.23 19.77
CA HIS A 411 -16.26 12.84 19.08
C HIS A 411 -16.51 11.32 19.03
N LEU A 412 -15.45 10.52 18.98
CA LEU A 412 -15.48 9.08 18.71
C LEU A 412 -14.77 8.28 19.81
N ARG A 413 -15.10 6.98 19.94
CA ARG A 413 -14.34 6.07 20.79
C ARG A 413 -13.22 5.47 19.94
N LEU A 414 -11.98 5.71 20.36
CA LEU A 414 -10.78 5.26 19.67
C LEU A 414 -9.96 4.34 20.58
N GLU A 415 -9.66 3.14 20.10
CA GLU A 415 -8.93 2.10 20.82
C GLU A 415 -7.79 1.57 19.95
N THR A 416 -6.62 1.32 20.55
CA THR A 416 -5.53 0.65 19.86
C THR A 416 -5.80 -0.86 19.77
N LEU A 417 -5.48 -1.47 18.64
CA LEU A 417 -5.63 -2.90 18.42
C LEU A 417 -4.25 -3.57 18.25
N ASP A 418 -4.13 -4.78 18.78
CA ASP A 418 -3.16 -5.76 18.28
C ASP A 418 -3.80 -6.62 17.17
N LEU A 419 -3.02 -7.52 16.57
CA LEU A 419 -3.49 -8.37 15.47
C LEU A 419 -4.57 -9.36 15.91
N GLU A 420 -4.48 -9.86 17.14
CA GLU A 420 -5.48 -10.77 17.71
C GLU A 420 -6.82 -10.05 17.89
N SER A 421 -6.80 -8.86 18.48
CA SER A 421 -7.98 -8.03 18.75
C SER A 421 -8.62 -7.57 17.44
N PHE A 422 -7.82 -7.19 16.43
CA PHE A 422 -8.33 -6.95 15.08
C PHE A 422 -9.10 -8.18 14.59
N ALA A 423 -8.47 -9.35 14.62
CA ALA A 423 -9.06 -10.57 14.08
C ALA A 423 -10.37 -10.95 14.79
N ARG A 424 -10.42 -10.75 16.11
CA ARG A 424 -11.61 -11.02 16.92
C ARG A 424 -12.80 -10.11 16.62
N GLU A 425 -12.62 -8.96 15.97
CA GLU A 425 -13.77 -8.15 15.54
C GLU A 425 -14.61 -8.83 14.46
N PHE A 426 -14.03 -9.77 13.72
CA PHE A 426 -14.71 -10.44 12.60
C PHE A 426 -15.25 -11.83 12.96
N PHE A 427 -15.04 -12.29 14.18
CA PHE A 427 -15.47 -13.61 14.62
C PHE A 427 -16.31 -13.55 15.89
N ASP A 428 -17.34 -14.38 15.95
CA ASP A 428 -18.01 -14.70 17.21
C ASP A 428 -17.07 -15.58 18.07
N ASN A 429 -17.22 -15.56 19.39
CA ASN A 429 -16.34 -16.24 20.37
C ASN A 429 -16.41 -17.80 20.33
N SER A 430 -16.35 -18.41 19.14
CA SER A 430 -16.36 -19.85 18.94
C SER A 430 -14.98 -20.48 19.21
N PRO A 431 -14.92 -21.67 19.84
CA PRO A 431 -13.66 -22.38 20.12
C PRO A 431 -12.83 -22.79 18.88
N SER A 432 -13.46 -22.97 17.71
CA SER A 432 -12.76 -23.37 16.47
C SER A 432 -11.87 -22.26 15.90
N THR A 433 -12.25 -21.01 16.17
CA THR A 433 -11.56 -19.77 15.76
C THR A 433 -10.30 -19.49 16.59
N ASP A 434 -10.21 -20.02 17.81
CA ASP A 434 -9.19 -19.62 18.77
C ASP A 434 -7.76 -20.05 18.41
N LYS A 435 -7.54 -21.23 17.81
CA LYS A 435 -6.16 -21.72 17.59
C LYS A 435 -5.37 -20.90 16.57
N LYS A 436 -6.00 -20.52 15.45
CA LYS A 436 -5.36 -19.73 14.38
C LYS A 436 -5.37 -18.24 14.72
N VAL A 437 -6.44 -17.72 15.34
CA VAL A 437 -6.44 -16.32 15.83
C VAL A 437 -5.37 -16.13 16.92
N ALA A 438 -5.13 -17.13 17.78
CA ALA A 438 -4.07 -17.09 18.77
C ALA A 438 -2.64 -17.09 18.17
N SER A 439 -2.43 -17.51 16.92
CA SER A 439 -1.11 -17.42 16.29
C SER A 439 -0.76 -15.96 15.95
N LEU A 440 -1.75 -15.14 15.62
CA LEU A 440 -1.58 -13.70 15.39
C LEU A 440 -1.05 -12.96 16.63
N LYS A 441 -1.40 -13.43 17.83
CA LYS A 441 -0.87 -12.89 19.10
C LYS A 441 0.65 -12.98 19.18
N LYS A 442 1.24 -14.01 18.57
CA LYS A 442 2.70 -14.24 18.57
C LYS A 442 3.41 -13.55 17.40
N SER A 443 2.66 -13.03 16.43
CA SER A 443 3.22 -12.36 15.26
C SER A 443 3.89 -11.04 15.65
N LYS A 444 5.08 -10.79 15.09
CA LYS A 444 5.82 -9.53 15.27
C LYS A 444 5.54 -8.53 14.17
N LEU A 445 4.55 -8.77 13.31
CA LEU A 445 4.29 -7.98 12.11
C LEU A 445 4.13 -6.47 12.39
N LEU A 446 3.39 -6.08 13.44
CA LEU A 446 3.25 -4.65 13.80
C LEU A 446 4.59 -4.02 14.21
N GLN A 447 5.42 -4.76 14.95
CA GLN A 447 6.77 -4.30 15.31
C GLN A 447 7.68 -4.19 14.08
N LEU A 448 7.66 -5.18 13.19
CA LEU A 448 8.50 -5.22 12.00
C LEU A 448 8.13 -4.11 11.02
N THR A 449 6.84 -3.84 10.83
CA THR A 449 6.34 -2.82 9.89
C THR A 449 6.28 -1.42 10.50
N GLY A 450 6.13 -1.31 11.82
CA GLY A 450 5.87 -0.05 12.52
C GLY A 450 4.44 0.46 12.37
N VAL A 451 3.52 -0.38 11.86
CA VAL A 451 2.09 -0.07 11.74
C VAL A 451 1.43 -0.15 13.11
N CYS A 452 0.60 0.84 13.41
CA CYS A 452 -0.34 0.87 14.52
C CYS A 452 -1.76 0.64 13.99
N LEU A 453 -2.56 -0.14 14.71
CA LEU A 453 -3.95 -0.42 14.35
C LEU A 453 -4.88 0.24 15.35
N TYR A 454 -5.99 0.77 14.86
CA TYR A 454 -7.00 1.45 15.66
C TYR A 454 -8.39 0.97 15.31
N LYS A 455 -9.22 0.79 16.34
CA LYS A 455 -10.67 0.63 16.24
C LYS A 455 -11.32 1.96 16.58
N ILE A 456 -12.18 2.46 15.69
CA ILE A 456 -12.96 3.67 15.93
C ILE A 456 -14.45 3.33 15.85
N THR A 457 -15.19 3.72 16.89
CA THR A 457 -16.62 3.42 17.04
C THR A 457 -17.39 4.61 17.60
N HIS A 458 -18.72 4.52 17.59
CA HIS A 458 -19.58 5.55 18.17
C HIS A 458 -19.31 5.75 19.66
N LYS A 459 -19.07 6.99 20.08
CA LYS A 459 -18.94 7.38 21.49
C LYS A 459 -20.32 7.56 22.10
N LYS A 460 -20.67 6.79 23.14
CA LYS A 460 -21.90 7.02 23.90
C LYS A 460 -21.73 8.27 24.75
N ASN A 461 -22.53 9.31 24.50
CA ASN A 461 -22.57 10.49 25.37
C ASN A 461 -23.32 10.13 26.66
N ASN A 462 -22.63 10.13 27.81
CA ASN A 462 -23.23 9.93 29.13
C ASN A 462 -23.98 11.17 29.65
N PHE A 463 -24.63 11.94 28.77
CA PHE A 463 -25.45 13.09 29.16
C PHE A 463 -26.93 12.76 29.00
N HIS A 464 -27.45 11.86 29.85
CA HIS A 464 -28.84 11.85 30.31
C HIS A 464 -29.00 10.82 31.44
N MET A 465 -28.90 11.28 32.70
CA MET A 465 -29.76 10.89 33.83
C MET A 465 -29.34 11.62 35.12
N VAL A 466 -29.28 12.95 35.08
CA VAL A 466 -29.47 13.77 36.29
C VAL A 466 -30.29 14.97 35.86
N ASN A 467 -31.62 14.85 35.95
CA ASN A 467 -32.60 15.92 36.18
C ASN A 467 -34.00 15.43 35.78
N HIS A 468 -34.61 14.65 36.66
CA HIS A 468 -36.06 14.68 36.91
C HIS A 468 -36.32 14.05 38.28
N LEU A 469 -35.87 14.73 39.33
CA LEU A 469 -36.24 14.43 40.72
C LEU A 469 -36.32 15.75 41.50
N SER A 470 -37.19 16.65 41.05
CA SER A 470 -37.67 17.76 41.87
C SER A 470 -38.93 18.40 41.25
N SER A 471 -40.10 17.83 41.55
CA SER A 471 -41.32 18.58 41.89
C SER A 471 -42.58 17.71 41.71
N SER A 472 -42.95 16.97 42.76
CA SER A 472 -44.37 16.69 43.04
C SER A 472 -44.52 16.30 44.51
N LYS A 473 -44.37 17.29 45.40
CA LYS A 473 -44.95 17.20 46.75
C LYS A 473 -46.35 17.81 46.69
N GLY A 474 -47.35 16.94 46.83
CA GLY A 474 -48.54 17.18 47.65
C GLY A 474 -49.64 18.07 47.08
N SER A 475 -50.67 17.44 46.51
CA SER A 475 -52.06 17.85 46.77
C SER A 475 -52.95 16.60 46.80
N ASN A 476 -53.19 16.10 48.01
CA ASN A 476 -54.23 15.12 48.30
C ASN A 476 -55.59 15.82 48.23
N THR A 477 -56.45 15.39 47.31
CA THR A 477 -57.90 15.56 47.40
C THR A 477 -58.55 14.26 46.94
N PRO A 478 -59.33 13.57 47.80
CA PRO A 478 -60.06 12.37 47.40
C PRO A 478 -61.48 12.73 46.90
N LEU A 479 -62.19 11.72 46.39
CA LEU A 479 -63.64 11.63 46.08
C LEU A 479 -64.00 11.94 44.61
N TYR A 480 -64.83 11.18 43.88
CA TYR A 480 -65.77 10.11 44.20
C TYR A 480 -65.89 9.15 42.99
N LYS A 481 -66.23 7.88 43.26
CA LYS A 481 -66.81 6.97 42.27
C LYS A 481 -68.19 7.47 41.85
N HIS A 482 -68.48 7.45 40.55
CA HIS A 482 -69.64 6.76 39.97
C HIS A 482 -69.42 6.51 38.48
#